data_AF-X1EQF6-F1
#
_entry.id   AF-X1EQF6-F1
#
_cell.length_a   1.000
_cell.length_b   1.000
_cell.length_c   1.000
_cell.angle_alpha   90.00
_cell.angle_beta   90.00
_cell.angle_gamma   90.00
#
_symmetry.space_group_name_H-M   'P 1'
#
loop_
_entity.id
_entity.type
_entity.pdbx_description
1 polymer ?
#
loop_
_entity_poly.entity_id
_entity_poly.type
_entity_poly.pdbx_seq_one_letter_code
_entity_poly.pdbx_strand_id
1 'polypeptide(L)' 'MDIQVARFREVLSLLKPVVPRKTALPVLTNVMLKDGQVVATDLETIVKIPVPEEYPLPASIHQL' A
#
# COMPACT_ATOMS: atom_id res chain seq x y z
N MET A 1 -6.21 4.75 -10.62
CA MET A 1 -6.26 3.84 -9.47
C MET A 1 -6.89 4.63 -8.36
N ASP A 2 -8.17 4.39 -8.12
CA ASP A 2 -8.91 5.03 -7.03
C ASP A 2 -8.81 4.12 -5.82
N ILE A 3 -8.33 4.68 -4.70
CA ILE A 3 -8.07 3.94 -3.47
C ILE A 3 -8.76 4.66 -2.32
N GLN A 4 -9.51 3.89 -1.53
CA GLN A 4 -10.02 4.39 -0.27
C GLN A 4 -8.85 4.69 0.71
N VAL A 5 -8.66 5.97 1.04
CA VAL A 5 -7.53 6.45 1.85
C VAL A 5 -7.40 5.72 3.19
N ALA A 6 -8.53 5.42 3.86
CA ALA A 6 -8.53 4.69 5.13
C ALA A 6 -7.89 3.29 4.98
N ARG A 7 -8.35 2.53 3.99
CA ARG A 7 -7.84 1.19 3.70
C ARG A 7 -6.40 1.20 3.22
N PHE A 8 -6.00 2.22 2.47
CA PHE A 8 -4.60 2.40 2.09
C PHE A 8 -3.69 2.64 3.30
N ARG A 9 -4.13 3.43 4.28
CA ARG A 9 -3.36 3.67 5.51
C ARG A 9 -3.16 2.40 6.33
N GLU A 10 -4.16 1.52 6.37
CA GLU A 10 -4.03 0.20 7.00
C GLU A 10 -2.94 -0.63 6.32
N VAL A 11 -2.94 -0.70 4.98
CA VAL A 11 -1.89 -1.40 4.22
C VAL A 11 -0.50 -0.82 4.49
N LEU A 12 -0.36 0.51 4.46
CA LEU A 12 0.91 1.17 4.78
C LEU A 12 1.39 0.87 6.21
N SER A 13 0.47 0.69 7.17
CA SER A 13 0.83 0.35 8.54
C SER A 13 1.48 -1.03 8.67
N LEU A 14 1.05 -1.99 7.84
CA LEU A 14 1.59 -3.35 7.80
C LEU A 14 3.02 -3.40 7.24
N LEU A 15 3.39 -2.44 6.38
CA LEU A 15 4.71 -2.38 5.75
C LEU A 15 5.77 -1.69 6.61
N LYS A 16 5.37 -0.91 7.63
CA LYS A 16 6.30 -0.16 8.50
C LYS A 16 7.48 -0.97 9.06
N PRO A 17 7.32 -2.24 9.47
CA PRO A 17 8.43 -3.01 10.03
C PRO A 17 9.59 -3.25 9.06
N VAL A 18 9.31 -3.27 7.76
CA VAL A 18 10.26 -3.65 6.68
C VAL A 18 10.77 -2.42 5.92
N VAL A 19 10.24 -1.22 6.23
CA VAL A 19 10.74 0.05 5.69
C VAL A 19 11.79 0.62 6.65
N PRO A 20 13.10 0.53 6.33
CA PRO A 20 14.14 1.07 7.19
C PRO A 20 14.02 2.60 7.34
N ARG A 21 14.18 3.09 8.57
CA ARG A 21 14.17 4.55 8.86
C ARG A 21 15.53 5.22 8.66
N LYS A 22 16.61 4.44 8.76
CA LYS A 22 17.99 4.87 8.55
C LYS A 22 18.68 3.79 7.73
N THR A 23 19.26 4.17 6.60
CA THR A 23 19.89 3.25 5.66
C THR A 23 20.87 4.01 4.78
N ALA A 24 21.93 3.33 4.31
CA ALA A 24 22.84 3.87 3.30
C ALA A 24 22.19 3.93 1.90
N LEU A 25 21.03 3.29 1.70
CA LEU A 25 20.27 3.27 0.46
C LEU A 25 18.92 3.97 0.65
N PRO A 26 18.83 5.30 0.40
CA PRO A 26 17.61 6.07 0.64
C PRO A 26 16.38 5.56 -0.12
N VAL A 27 16.56 4.85 -1.22
CA VAL A 27 15.43 4.25 -1.96
C VAL A 27 14.61 3.29 -1.09
N LEU A 28 15.24 2.62 -0.12
CA LEU A 28 14.57 1.66 0.77
C LEU A 28 13.65 2.32 1.81
N THR A 29 13.70 3.64 1.98
CA THR A 29 12.75 4.36 2.86
C THR A 29 11.38 4.56 2.22
N ASN A 30 11.19 4.07 0.99
CA ASN A 30 9.97 4.23 0.21
C ASN A 30 9.20 2.91 0.13
N VAL A 31 7.92 3.03 -0.21
CA VAL A 31 7.11 1.91 -0.70
C VAL A 31 6.95 2.05 -2.22
N MET A 32 7.01 0.94 -2.94
CA MET A 32 6.78 0.91 -4.38
C MET A 32 5.32 0.54 -4.65
N LEU A 33 4.64 1.37 -5.46
CA LEU A 33 3.32 1.07 -5.99
C LEU A 33 3.47 0.64 -7.45
N LYS A 34 3.16 -0.63 -7.76
CA LYS A 34 3.29 -1.17 -9.11
C LYS A 34 2.37 -2.38 -9.30
N ASP A 35 1.74 -2.49 -10.47
CA ASP A 35 0.93 -3.64 -10.89
C ASP A 35 -0.14 -4.05 -9.85
N GLY A 36 -0.81 -3.04 -9.26
CA GLY A 36 -1.82 -3.27 -8.22
C GLY A 36 -1.26 -3.78 -6.89
N GLN A 37 0.03 -3.62 -6.65
CA GLN A 37 0.72 -4.04 -5.41
C GLN A 37 1.40 -2.85 -4.72
N VAL A 38 1.45 -2.92 -3.40
CA VAL A 38 2.35 -2.14 -2.54
C VAL A 38 3.48 -3.05 -2.11
N VAL A 39 4.72 -2.62 -2.33
CA VAL A 39 5.93 -3.41 -2.06
C VAL A 39 6.90 -2.62 -1.19
N ALA A 40 7.50 -3.28 -0.21
CA ALA A 40 8.59 -2.75 0.61
C ALA A 40 9.64 -3.82 0.90
N THR A 41 10.89 -3.40 1.15
CA THR A 41 12.01 -4.31 1.44
C THR A 41 13.12 -3.62 2.23
N ASP A 42 13.79 -4.38 3.08
CA ASP A 42 15.04 -4.03 3.77
C ASP A 42 16.27 -4.77 3.21
N LEU A 43 16.12 -5.41 2.05
CA LEU A 43 17.07 -6.32 1.36
C LEU A 43 17.14 -7.76 1.91
N GLU A 44 16.63 -8.02 3.11
CA GLU A 44 16.55 -9.38 3.66
C GLU A 44 15.13 -9.94 3.51
N THR A 45 14.14 -9.07 3.71
CA THR A 45 12.72 -9.37 3.62
C THR A 45 12.06 -8.53 2.53
N ILE A 46 11.15 -9.13 1.77
CA ILE A 46 10.28 -8.43 0.81
C ILE A 46 8.84 -8.69 1.21
N VAL A 47 8.06 -7.63 1.41
CA VAL A 47 6.62 -7.72 1.62
C VAL A 47 5.90 -7.13 0.42
N LYS A 48 4.89 -7.88 -0.08
CA LYS A 48 4.02 -7.51 -1.19
C LYS A 48 2.57 -7.63 -0.73
N ILE A 49 1.81 -6.56 -0.85
CA ILE A 49 0.39 -6.53 -0.47
C ILE A 49 -0.41 -5.98 -1.66
N PRO A 50 -1.51 -6.64 -2.07
CA PRO A 50 -2.42 -6.07 -3.05
C PRO A 50 -2.92 -4.69 -2.61
N VAL A 51 -2.95 -3.74 -3.53
CA VAL A 51 -3.63 -2.46 -3.29
C VAL A 51 -5.13 -2.77 -3.16
N PRO A 52 -5.77 -2.34 -2.07
CA PRO A 52 -7.20 -2.50 -1.91
C PRO A 52 -7.89 -1.54 -2.87
N GLU A 53 -8.38 -2.07 -3.98
CA GLU A 53 -9.23 -1.33 -4.90
C GLU A 53 -10.55 -0.95 -4.21
N GLU A 54 -11.11 0.20 -4.59
CA GLU A 54 -12.45 0.58 -4.18
C GLU A 54 -13.42 -0.49 -4.68
N TYR A 55 -14.03 -1.22 -3.74
CA TYR A 55 -15.16 -2.08 -4.09
C TYR A 55 -16.20 -1.14 -4.72
N PRO A 56 -16.73 -1.41 -5.93
CA PRO A 56 -17.77 -0.55 -6.47
C PRO A 56 -18.90 -0.54 -5.44
N LEU A 57 -19.23 0.65 -4.93
CA LEU A 57 -20.43 0.82 -4.12
C LEU A 57 -21.58 0.21 -4.93
N PRO A 58 -22.42 -0.65 -4.34
CA PRO A 58 -23.56 -1.17 -5.07
C PRO A 58 -24.35 0.01 -5.63
N ALA A 59 -24.75 -0.09 -6.91
CA ALA A 59 -25.39 0.97 -7.69
C ALA A 59 -26.70 1.52 -7.09
N SER A 60 -27.13 1.00 -5.94
CA SER A 60 -28.35 1.36 -5.20
C SER A 60 -28.28 2.67 -4.42
N ILE A 61 -27.14 3.39 -4.37
CA ILE A 61 -27.04 4.67 -3.63
C ILE A 61 -27.30 5.90 -4.53
N HIS A 62 -27.47 5.72 -5.85
CA HIS A 62 -27.79 6.82 -6.77
C HIS A 62 -29.30 7.13 -6.90
N GLN A 63 -30.14 6.58 -6.02
CA GLN A 63 -31.58 6.88 -5.98
C GLN A 63 -31.99 7.32 -4.57
N LEU A 64 -31.61 8.53 -4.18
CA LEU A 64 -32.25 9.33 -3.13
C LEU A 64 -32.28 10.80 -3.55
#